data_AF-Q4BX42-F1
#
_entry.id   AF-Q4BX42-F1
#
_cell.length_a   1.000
_cell.length_b   1.000
_cell.length_c   1.000
_cell.angle_alpha   90.00
_cell.angle_beta   90.00
_cell.angle_gamma   90.00
#
_symmetry.space_group_name_H-M   'P 1'
#
loop_
_entity.id
_entity.type
_entity.pdbx_description
1 polymer ?
#
loop_
_entity_poly.entity_id
_entity_poly.type
_entity_poly.pdbx_seq_one_letter_code
_entity_poly.pdbx_strand_id
1 'polypeptide(L)'
;MSRGMLCKHTLDAGFGGFLEILKHVAWKRDVYFEKVDPNLTSQTCPNCGVVTGKKALSQRVHECFNCGFITDRDVAAAMVVEQRGLAALGLGVKLPVEEEFIGDVPKKTSRASRRSRKSS
;
A
#
# COMPACT_ATOMS: atom_id res chain seq x y z
N MET A 1 19.65 -11.20 -6.09
CA MET A 1 19.08 -10.08 -6.86
C MET A 1 18.98 -10.35 -8.37
N SER A 2 19.57 -11.40 -8.96
CA SER A 2 19.42 -11.67 -10.41
C SER A 2 19.18 -13.17 -10.68
N ARG A 3 17.90 -13.56 -10.83
CA ARG A 3 17.47 -14.86 -11.39
C ARG A 3 16.29 -14.60 -12.35
N GLY A 4 16.27 -15.24 -13.52
CA GLY A 4 15.19 -15.11 -14.52
C GLY A 4 15.52 -14.25 -15.76
N MET A 5 14.50 -13.94 -16.55
CA MET A 5 14.61 -13.35 -17.90
C MET A 5 15.27 -11.95 -17.94
N LEU A 6 15.27 -11.22 -16.82
CA LEU A 6 15.84 -9.87 -16.72
C LEU A 6 17.22 -9.83 -16.03
N CYS A 7 17.85 -10.98 -15.74
CA CYS A 7 19.14 -11.05 -15.06
C CYS A 7 20.20 -10.13 -15.65
N LYS A 8 20.38 -10.18 -16.97
CA LYS A 8 21.39 -9.39 -17.67
C LYS A 8 21.14 -7.90 -17.47
N HIS A 9 19.92 -7.44 -17.69
CA HIS A 9 19.54 -6.04 -17.48
C HIS A 9 19.73 -5.59 -16.02
N THR A 10 19.42 -6.45 -15.04
CA THR A 10 19.65 -6.13 -13.62
C THR A 10 21.14 -6.03 -13.29
N LEU A 11 21.99 -6.88 -13.89
CA LEU A 11 23.44 -6.84 -13.71
C LEU A 11 24.05 -5.61 -14.40
N ASP A 12 23.64 -5.33 -15.63
CA ASP A 12 24.08 -4.16 -16.42
C ASP A 12 23.71 -2.85 -15.72
N ALA A 13 22.56 -2.80 -15.03
CA ALA A 13 22.13 -1.65 -14.23
C ALA A 13 22.92 -1.48 -12.91
N GLY A 14 23.69 -2.48 -12.47
CA GLY A 14 24.60 -2.35 -11.34
C GLY A 14 23.96 -2.14 -9.95
N PHE A 15 22.67 -2.49 -9.77
CA PHE A 15 21.93 -2.21 -8.53
C PHE A 15 22.60 -2.75 -7.26
N GLY A 16 23.24 -3.93 -7.34
CA GLY A 16 23.97 -4.50 -6.20
C GLY A 16 25.12 -3.62 -5.73
N GLY A 17 25.98 -3.19 -6.65
CA GLY A 17 27.10 -2.29 -6.33
C GLY A 17 26.62 -0.92 -5.88
N PHE A 18 25.56 -0.39 -6.50
CA PHE A 18 24.94 0.86 -6.10
C PHE A 18 24.48 0.84 -4.63
N LEU A 19 23.80 -0.22 -4.19
CA LEU A 19 23.33 -0.33 -2.80
C LEU A 19 24.49 -0.40 -1.79
N GLU A 20 25.61 -1.03 -2.15
CA GLU A 20 26.79 -1.09 -1.28
C GLU A 20 27.49 0.27 -1.16
N ILE A 21 27.58 1.03 -2.26
CA ILE A 21 28.08 2.42 -2.23
C ILE A 21 27.15 3.30 -1.39
N LEU A 22 25.82 3.19 -1.56
CA LEU A 22 24.85 3.93 -0.76
C LEU A 22 25.00 3.63 0.74
N LYS A 23 25.14 2.36 1.11
CA LYS A 23 25.37 1.96 2.50
C LYS A 23 26.64 2.58 3.07
N HIS A 24 27.75 2.57 2.30
CA HIS A 24 29.00 3.17 2.72
C HIS A 24 28.89 4.70 2.89
N VAL A 25 28.21 5.36 1.96
CA VAL A 25 27.95 6.80 1.99
C VAL A 25 27.08 7.19 3.19
N ALA A 26 26.03 6.42 3.47
CA ALA A 26 25.13 6.64 4.59
C ALA A 26 25.89 6.52 5.93
N TRP A 27 26.69 5.46 6.08
CA TRP A 27 27.58 5.28 7.23
C TRP A 27 28.54 6.47 7.41
N LYS A 28 29.19 6.91 6.32
CA LYS A 28 30.14 8.03 6.38
C LYS A 28 29.50 9.37 6.74
N ARG A 29 28.21 9.55 6.44
CA ARG A 29 27.45 10.79 6.67
C ARG A 29 26.57 10.74 7.93
N ASP A 30 26.67 9.67 8.71
CA ASP A 30 25.81 9.43 9.89
C ASP A 30 24.31 9.47 9.54
N VAL A 31 23.95 8.91 8.38
CA VAL A 31 22.57 8.80 7.89
C VAL A 31 22.11 7.35 8.02
N TYR A 32 20.88 7.15 8.50
CA TYR A 32 20.26 5.83 8.58
C TYR A 32 20.00 5.23 7.19
N PHE A 33 20.32 3.96 7.02
CA PHE A 33 20.08 3.21 5.79
C PHE A 33 19.56 1.81 6.12
N GLU A 34 18.42 1.45 5.54
CA GLU A 34 17.78 0.15 5.74
C GLU A 34 17.26 -0.41 4.42
N LYS A 35 17.38 -1.72 4.24
CA LYS A 35 16.85 -2.40 3.06
C LYS A 35 15.45 -2.90 3.39
N VAL A 36 14.43 -2.40 2.69
CA VAL A 36 13.05 -2.91 2.83
C VAL A 36 12.80 -4.09 1.89
N ASP A 37 11.79 -4.90 2.18
CA ASP A 37 11.33 -5.94 1.27
C ASP A 37 10.89 -5.31 -0.07
N PRO A 38 11.45 -5.73 -1.22
CA PRO A 38 11.09 -5.17 -2.52
C PRO A 38 9.85 -5.80 -3.13
N ASN A 39 9.34 -6.91 -2.57
CA ASN A 39 8.27 -7.69 -3.20
C ASN A 39 6.95 -6.91 -3.25
N LEU A 40 6.28 -6.99 -4.41
CA LEU A 40 4.94 -6.42 -4.67
C LEU A 40 4.83 -4.89 -4.51
N THR A 41 5.95 -4.16 -4.42
CA THR A 41 5.95 -2.69 -4.26
C THR A 41 5.22 -1.96 -5.38
N SER A 42 5.38 -2.40 -6.63
CA SER A 42 4.68 -1.82 -7.80
C SER A 42 3.23 -2.29 -7.99
N GLN A 43 2.77 -3.25 -7.19
CA GLN A 43 1.43 -3.85 -7.28
C GLN A 43 0.56 -3.44 -6.09
N THR A 44 1.15 -3.12 -4.95
CA THR A 44 0.44 -2.71 -3.74
C THR A 44 -0.01 -1.25 -3.88
N CYS A 45 -1.27 -0.97 -3.57
CA CYS A 45 -1.77 0.40 -3.53
C CYS A 45 -1.25 1.11 -2.26
N PRO A 46 -0.58 2.26 -2.37
CA PRO A 46 -0.09 2.99 -1.19
C PRO A 46 -1.23 3.59 -0.35
N ASN A 47 -2.42 3.80 -0.93
CA ASN A 47 -3.55 4.40 -0.23
C ASN A 47 -4.36 3.38 0.59
N CYS A 48 -4.70 2.22 0.00
CA CYS A 48 -5.56 1.23 0.67
C CYS A 48 -4.88 -0.12 0.96
N GLY A 49 -3.61 -0.30 0.58
CA GLY A 49 -2.86 -1.53 0.81
C GLY A 49 -3.26 -2.73 -0.04
N VAL A 50 -4.29 -2.63 -0.89
CA VAL A 50 -4.72 -3.76 -1.75
C VAL A 50 -3.64 -4.07 -2.81
N VAL A 51 -3.45 -5.35 -3.11
CA VAL A 51 -2.61 -5.77 -4.22
C VAL A 51 -3.42 -5.71 -5.51
N THR A 52 -3.04 -4.82 -6.42
CA THR A 52 -3.74 -4.55 -7.69
C THR A 52 -3.49 -5.61 -8.78
N GLY A 53 -2.67 -6.62 -8.49
CA GLY A 53 -2.32 -7.70 -9.41
C GLY A 53 -1.05 -7.45 -10.25
N LYS A 54 -0.68 -8.44 -11.07
CA LYS A 54 0.52 -8.37 -11.92
C LYS A 54 0.34 -7.30 -13.01
N LYS A 55 1.31 -6.40 -13.09
CA LYS A 55 1.36 -5.35 -14.11
C LYS A 55 2.42 -5.68 -15.17
N ALA A 56 2.13 -5.36 -16.42
CA ALA A 56 3.12 -5.44 -17.49
C ALA A 56 4.17 -4.32 -17.34
N LEU A 57 5.39 -4.53 -17.85
CA LEU A 57 6.44 -3.50 -17.79
C LEU A 57 6.04 -2.20 -18.51
N SER A 58 5.21 -2.30 -19.55
CA SER A 58 4.65 -1.18 -20.32
C SER A 58 3.60 -0.36 -19.54
N GLN A 59 2.99 -0.91 -18.49
CA GLN A 59 1.98 -0.21 -17.71
C GLN A 59 2.64 0.80 -16.76
N ARG A 60 2.65 2.08 -17.13
CA ARG A 60 3.28 3.15 -16.34
C ARG A 60 2.34 3.80 -15.32
N VAL A 61 1.04 3.63 -15.46
CA VAL A 61 0.04 4.18 -14.53
C VAL A 61 -0.40 3.10 -13.52
N HIS A 62 -0.37 3.46 -12.24
CA HIS A 62 -1.02 2.69 -11.19
C HIS A 62 -2.43 3.23 -11.00
N GLU A 63 -3.42 2.39 -11.25
CA GLU A 63 -4.83 2.63 -10.96
C GLU A 63 -5.31 1.52 -10.03
N CYS A 64 -5.91 1.92 -8.90
CA CYS A 64 -6.42 1.00 -7.90
C CYS A 64 -7.92 0.76 -8.10
N PHE A 65 -8.32 -0.50 -8.33
CA PHE A 65 -9.72 -0.87 -8.48
C PHE A 65 -10.53 -0.78 -7.17
N ASN A 66 -9.87 -0.72 -6.01
CA ASN A 66 -10.54 -0.72 -4.71
C ASN A 66 -10.87 0.69 -4.23
N CYS A 67 -9.91 1.61 -4.26
CA CYS A 67 -10.09 2.98 -3.76
C CYS A 67 -10.01 4.06 -4.85
N GLY A 68 -9.85 3.70 -6.12
CA GLY A 68 -9.77 4.66 -7.23
C GLY A 68 -8.50 5.51 -7.26
N PHE A 69 -7.48 5.19 -6.45
CA PHE A 69 -6.22 5.94 -6.44
C PHE A 69 -5.46 5.78 -7.76
N ILE A 70 -5.08 6.91 -8.37
CA ILE A 70 -4.36 6.96 -9.65
C ILE A 70 -3.06 7.77 -9.49
N THR A 71 -1.94 7.18 -9.88
CA THR A 71 -0.63 7.87 -9.94
C THR A 71 0.33 7.13 -10.88
N ASP A 72 1.55 7.63 -11.04
CA ASP A 72 2.60 6.88 -11.74
C ASP A 72 3.02 5.64 -10.93
N ARG A 73 3.25 4.52 -11.62
CA ARG A 73 3.59 3.23 -11.01
C ARG A 73 4.86 3.30 -10.17
N ASP A 74 5.85 4.05 -10.60
CA ASP A 74 7.14 4.15 -9.92
C ASP A 74 6.99 5.06 -8.68
N VAL A 75 6.12 6.09 -8.74
CA VAL A 75 5.72 6.90 -7.58
C VAL A 75 4.95 6.07 -6.54
N ALA A 76 3.96 5.28 -6.98
CA ALA A 76 3.24 4.38 -6.09
C ALA A 76 4.18 3.39 -5.40
N ALA A 77 5.13 2.81 -6.14
CA ALA A 77 6.11 1.88 -5.58
C ALA A 77 7.02 2.57 -4.54
N ALA A 78 7.43 3.83 -4.80
CA ALA A 78 8.24 4.61 -3.87
C ALA A 78 7.48 4.90 -2.55
N MET A 79 6.19 5.25 -2.63
CA MET A 79 5.36 5.45 -1.44
C MET A 79 5.24 4.17 -0.60
N VAL A 80 5.08 3.01 -1.25
CA VAL A 80 5.05 1.72 -0.53
C VAL A 80 6.40 1.42 0.13
N VAL A 81 7.52 1.73 -0.53
CA VAL A 81 8.87 1.57 0.03
C VAL A 81 9.07 2.48 1.24
N GLU A 82 8.64 3.73 1.17
CA GLU A 82 8.67 4.68 2.28
C GLU A 82 7.85 4.17 3.47
N GLN A 83 6.61 3.75 3.24
CA GLN A 83 5.74 3.19 4.28
C GLN A 83 6.37 1.98 4.98
N ARG A 84 7.00 1.08 4.21
CA ARG A 84 7.72 -0.08 4.78
C ARG A 84 8.94 0.35 5.59
N GLY A 85 9.66 1.38 5.14
CA GLY A 85 10.80 1.95 5.87
C GLY A 85 10.38 2.57 7.20
N LEU A 86 9.30 3.37 7.19
CA LEU A 86 8.74 3.97 8.40
C LEU A 86 8.19 2.91 9.37
N ALA A 87 7.56 1.86 8.85
CA ALA A 87 7.09 0.74 9.65
C ALA A 87 8.26 -0.03 10.30
N ALA A 88 9.36 -0.26 9.57
CA ALA A 88 10.56 -0.90 10.11
C ALA A 88 11.20 -0.09 11.25
N LEU A 89 11.06 1.24 11.23
CA LEU A 89 11.49 2.14 12.29
C LEU A 89 10.52 2.25 13.47
N GLY A 90 9.36 1.59 13.42
CA GLY A 90 8.31 1.72 14.43
C GLY A 90 7.56 3.07 14.40
N LEU A 91 7.75 3.88 13.36
CA LEU A 91 7.14 5.20 13.18
C LEU A 91 5.80 5.14 12.45
N GLY A 92 5.05 4.02 12.61
CA GLY A 92 3.88 3.67 11.82
C GLY A 92 2.93 4.84 11.54
N VAL A 93 2.91 5.28 10.28
CA VAL A 93 1.99 6.32 9.81
C VAL A 93 0.61 5.68 9.66
N LYS A 94 -0.38 6.19 10.41
CA LYS A 94 -1.79 5.86 10.18
C LYS A 94 -2.16 6.37 8.78
N LEU A 95 -2.61 5.47 7.91
CA LEU A 95 -3.35 5.87 6.71
C LEU A 95 -4.59 6.65 7.17
N PRO A 96 -4.96 7.77 6.51
CA PRO A 96 -6.26 8.36 6.70
C PRO A 96 -7.30 7.39 6.13
N VAL A 97 -7.84 6.53 6.99
CA VAL A 97 -9.18 6.01 6.81
C VAL A 97 -10.11 7.20 6.97
N GLU A 98 -10.86 7.51 5.92
CA GLU A 98 -11.88 8.55 5.89
C GLU A 98 -12.81 8.41 7.10
N GLU A 99 -13.16 9.55 7.70
CA GLU A 99 -13.99 9.66 8.90
C GLU A 99 -15.37 9.02 8.68
N GLU A 100 -15.69 7.96 9.44
CA GLU A 100 -17.08 7.56 9.66
C GLU A 100 -17.75 8.62 10.55
N PHE A 101 -18.34 9.62 9.90
CA PHE A 101 -19.25 10.57 10.52
C PHE A 101 -20.45 9.78 11.07
N ILE A 102 -20.50 9.58 12.40
CA ILE A 102 -21.65 9.00 13.09
C ILE A 102 -22.80 10.02 13.01
N GLY A 103 -23.50 10.01 11.88
CA GLY A 103 -24.82 10.63 11.76
C GLY A 103 -25.86 9.71 12.38
N ASP A 104 -26.59 10.21 13.37
CA ASP A 104 -27.71 9.55 14.04
C ASP A 104 -28.68 8.89 13.04
N VAL A 105 -28.75 7.55 13.07
CA VAL A 105 -29.78 6.81 12.34
C VAL A 105 -31.04 6.73 13.21
N PRO A 106 -32.21 7.22 12.74
CA PRO A 106 -33.44 7.22 13.51
C PRO A 106 -33.98 5.80 13.73
N LYS A 107 -34.30 5.47 14.99
CA LYS A 107 -34.94 4.21 15.40
C LYS A 107 -36.24 4.01 14.63
N LYS A 108 -36.26 3.07 13.68
CA LYS A 108 -37.50 2.57 13.08
C LYS A 108 -38.25 1.76 14.13
N THR A 109 -39.30 2.35 14.70
CA THR A 109 -40.28 1.67 15.52
C THR A 109 -40.93 0.54 14.71
N SER A 110 -40.73 -0.71 15.10
CA SER A 110 -41.46 -1.84 14.55
C SER A 110 -42.93 -1.70 14.96
N ARG A 111 -43.80 -1.48 13.96
CA ARG A 111 -45.26 -1.60 14.10
C ARG A 111 -45.58 -3.06 14.39
N ALA A 112 -45.77 -3.42 15.66
CA ALA A 112 -46.39 -4.67 16.04
C ALA A 112 -47.89 -4.61 15.72
N SER A 113 -48.30 -5.52 14.83
CA SER A 113 -49.65 -5.72 14.34
C SER A 113 -50.63 -6.01 15.48
N ARG A 114 -51.75 -5.28 15.50
CA ARG A 114 -52.93 -5.57 16.34
C ARG A 114 -53.48 -6.96 15.99
N ARG A 115 -53.61 -7.84 16.97
CA ARG A 115 -54.58 -8.95 16.90
C ARG A 115 -55.50 -8.90 18.11
N SER A 116 -56.77 -8.69 17.77
CA SER A 116 -57.92 -8.48 18.65
C SER A 116 -58.22 -9.73 19.48
N ARG A 117 -58.62 -9.49 20.73
CA ARG A 117 -59.35 -10.43 21.58
C ARG A 117 -60.73 -10.75 20.97
N LYS A 118 -61.15 -12.02 21.08
CA LYS A 118 -62.53 -12.55 21.15
C LYS A 118 -62.40 -13.98 21.70
N SER A 119 -62.67 -14.25 22.98
CA SER A 119 -63.98 -14.57 23.59
C SER A 119 -64.58 -15.90 23.11
N SER A 120 -64.46 -16.93 23.95
CA SER A 120 -65.45 -17.95 24.29
C SER A 120 -65.05 -18.61 25.61
#